data_AF-A0A4Y8CVW2-F1
#
_entry.id   AF-A0A4Y8CVW2-F1
#
_cell.length_a   1.000
_cell.length_b   1.000
_cell.length_c   1.000
_cell.angle_alpha   90.00
_cell.angle_beta   90.00
_cell.angle_gamma   90.00
#
_symmetry.space_group_name_H-M   'P 1'
#
loop_
_entity.id
_entity.type
_entity.pdbx_description
1 polymer ?
#
loop_
_entity_poly.entity_id
_entity_poly.type
_entity_poly.pdbx_seq_one_letter_code
_entity_poly.pdbx_strand_id
1 'polypeptide(L)'
;MRFKTSVKNIQTFSKLTASLSSLGKVAWVRLDDNGVRFTIIPETGTQVWASLAIDSIFEDYTIQSAAPDNTINIELPLPPLHRALKSAINASSASIRLTKRDGMPVLSLTVITNTMMHGKSANFFGGEGGQADPFGEGFREESLDANMRRDREAIVTQDIPIRILTADSVEGIHEPRVRDPDAHIMLPSLIQLKAISERFTKLAMATAFGGTRAVSG
;
A
#
# COMPACT_ATOMS: atom_id res chain seq x y z
N MET A 1 -3.38 -6.87 22.45
CA MET A 1 -3.91 -5.90 21.47
C MET A 1 -4.40 -6.68 20.26
N ARG A 2 -5.56 -6.30 19.71
CA ARG A 2 -6.13 -6.88 18.49
C ARG A 2 -6.53 -5.73 17.57
N PHE A 3 -6.15 -5.86 16.31
CA PHE A 3 -6.56 -4.94 15.26
C PHE A 3 -6.83 -5.78 14.00
N LYS A 4 -8.01 -5.60 13.40
CA LYS A 4 -8.41 -6.25 12.16
C LYS A 4 -9.33 -5.30 11.39
N THR A 5 -9.12 -5.18 10.10
CA THR A 5 -9.98 -4.40 9.21
C THR A 5 -9.86 -4.91 7.77
N SER A 6 -10.89 -4.70 6.95
CA SER A 6 -10.83 -4.86 5.51
C SER A 6 -10.62 -3.49 4.84
N VAL A 7 -9.91 -3.46 3.72
CA VAL A 7 -9.56 -2.24 2.99
C VAL A 7 -10.58 -2.03 1.87
N LYS A 8 -11.52 -1.12 2.11
CA LYS A 8 -12.58 -0.76 1.17
C LYS A 8 -12.05 -0.09 -0.09
N ASN A 9 -11.12 0.86 0.04
CA ASN A 9 -10.57 1.60 -1.09
C ASN A 9 -9.04 1.49 -1.18
N ILE A 10 -8.59 0.38 -1.78
CA ILE A 10 -7.17 0.06 -1.93
C ILE A 10 -6.43 1.12 -2.77
N GLN A 11 -7.07 1.68 -3.80
CA GLN A 11 -6.45 2.68 -4.65
C GLN A 11 -6.17 3.98 -3.90
N THR A 12 -7.15 4.49 -3.14
CA THR A 12 -6.98 5.69 -2.32
C THR A 12 -5.93 5.46 -1.25
N PHE A 13 -5.98 4.33 -0.56
CA PHE A 13 -5.01 4.02 0.48
C PHE A 13 -3.58 3.83 -0.06
N SER A 14 -3.44 3.20 -1.23
CA SER A 14 -2.16 3.05 -1.92
C SER A 14 -1.57 4.40 -2.34
N LYS A 15 -2.39 5.30 -2.91
CA LYS A 15 -1.97 6.66 -3.28
C LYS A 15 -1.56 7.48 -2.06
N LEU A 16 -2.33 7.42 -0.98
CA LEU A 16 -2.01 8.10 0.28
C LEU A 16 -0.67 7.60 0.85
N THR A 17 -0.49 6.29 0.93
CA THR A 17 0.75 5.70 1.42
C THR A 17 1.94 6.06 0.52
N ALA A 18 1.74 6.17 -0.80
CA ALA A 18 2.76 6.63 -1.74
C ALA A 18 3.19 8.08 -1.45
N SER A 19 2.21 8.98 -1.26
CA SER A 19 2.45 10.39 -0.94
C SER A 19 3.20 10.52 0.39
N LEU A 20 2.76 9.81 1.43
CA LEU A 20 3.45 9.78 2.73
C LEU A 20 4.87 9.22 2.61
N SER A 21 5.06 8.15 1.84
CA SER A 21 6.38 7.53 1.64
C SER A 21 7.39 8.44 0.93
N SER A 22 6.92 9.44 0.17
CA SER A 22 7.78 10.43 -0.47
C SER A 22 8.30 11.50 0.50
N LEU A 23 7.61 11.67 1.63
CA LEU A 23 7.95 12.65 2.68
C LEU A 23 8.76 12.01 3.82
N GLY A 24 8.48 10.75 4.15
CA GLY A 24 9.23 10.00 5.15
C GLY A 24 9.16 8.49 4.90
N LYS A 25 10.21 7.75 5.29
CA LYS A 25 10.24 6.28 5.13
C LYS A 25 9.44 5.55 6.22
N VAL A 26 9.19 6.23 7.33
CA VAL A 26 8.53 5.70 8.52
C VAL A 26 7.48 6.72 8.94
N ALA A 27 6.30 6.24 9.32
CA ALA A 27 5.25 7.06 9.90
C ALA A 27 4.81 6.50 11.25
N TRP A 28 4.41 7.39 12.14
CA TRP A 28 3.65 7.04 13.32
C TRP A 28 2.17 6.98 12.96
N VAL A 29 1.56 5.84 13.28
CA VAL A 29 0.15 5.58 13.01
C VAL A 29 -0.56 5.39 14.32
N ARG A 30 -1.55 6.24 14.57
CA ARG A 30 -2.46 6.11 15.70
C ARG A 30 -3.79 5.58 15.19
N LEU A 31 -4.18 4.43 15.70
CA LEU A 31 -5.44 3.76 15.45
C LEU A 31 -6.31 3.91 16.70
N ASP A 32 -7.51 4.45 16.54
CA ASP A 32 -8.51 4.54 17.61
C ASP A 32 -9.91 4.30 17.03
N ASP A 33 -10.94 4.43 17.87
CA ASP A 33 -12.34 4.22 17.47
C ASP A 33 -12.90 5.35 16.59
N ASN A 34 -12.26 6.53 16.57
CA ASN A 34 -12.74 7.72 15.85
C ASN A 34 -12.10 7.87 14.47
N GLY A 35 -10.86 7.42 14.30
CA GLY A 35 -10.09 7.69 13.10
C GLY A 35 -8.74 6.99 13.05
N VAL A 36 -8.11 7.11 11.89
CA VAL A 36 -6.72 6.70 11.67
C VAL A 36 -5.89 7.95 11.39
N ARG A 37 -4.82 8.12 12.16
CA ARG A 37 -3.92 9.28 12.03
C ARG A 37 -2.53 8.84 11.62
N PHE A 38 -1.99 9.48 10.59
CA PHE A 38 -0.60 9.32 10.15
C PHE A 38 0.18 10.59 10.47
N THR A 39 1.30 10.42 11.14
CA THR A 39 2.22 11.51 11.46
C THR A 39 3.62 11.18 10.96
N ILE A 40 4.25 12.13 10.28
CA ILE A 40 5.67 12.07 9.90
C ILE A 40 6.33 13.33 10.45
N ILE A 41 7.29 13.15 11.35
CA ILE A 41 8.12 14.23 11.87
C ILE A 41 9.56 13.96 11.42
N PRO A 42 10.04 14.63 10.36
CA PRO A 42 11.45 14.51 9.99
C PRO A 42 12.33 15.32 10.94
N GLU A 43 13.62 14.97 11.05
CA GLU A 43 14.60 15.78 11.78
C GLU A 43 14.81 17.17 11.14
N THR A 44 14.63 17.26 9.82
CA THR A 44 14.70 18.49 9.03
C THR A 44 13.67 18.45 7.91
N GLY A 45 12.93 19.54 7.72
CA GLY A 45 11.98 19.69 6.61
C GLY A 45 10.52 19.64 7.05
N THR A 46 9.67 19.09 6.19
CA THR A 46 8.22 19.19 6.28
C THR A 46 7.61 18.15 7.21
N GLN A 47 6.94 18.60 8.27
CA GLN A 47 6.09 17.75 9.09
C GLN A 47 4.75 17.47 8.40
N VAL A 48 4.23 16.25 8.58
CA VAL A 48 2.94 15.82 8.03
C VAL A 48 2.02 15.36 9.16
N TRP A 49 0.80 15.86 9.17
CA TRP A 49 -0.30 15.38 9.99
C TRP A 49 -1.49 15.06 9.07
N ALA A 50 -1.91 13.81 9.03
CA ALA A 50 -3.05 13.36 8.22
C ALA A 50 -4.05 12.60 9.10
N SER A 51 -5.26 13.13 9.20
CA SER A 51 -6.39 12.51 9.90
C SER A 51 -7.39 11.96 8.90
N LEU A 52 -7.72 10.68 9.03
CA LEU A 52 -8.60 9.96 8.10
C LEU A 52 -9.78 9.33 8.84
N ALA A 53 -10.97 9.57 8.30
CA ALA A 53 -12.17 8.87 8.74
C ALA A 53 -12.08 7.39 8.34
N ILE A 54 -12.43 6.48 9.27
CA ILE A 54 -12.35 5.03 9.08
C ILE A 54 -13.10 4.62 7.81
N ASP A 55 -14.34 5.06 7.66
CA ASP A 55 -15.25 4.70 6.56
C ASP A 55 -14.76 5.08 5.15
N SER A 56 -13.76 5.98 5.06
CA SER A 56 -13.18 6.42 3.79
C SER A 56 -12.21 5.39 3.19
N ILE A 57 -11.58 4.57 4.03
CA ILE A 57 -10.52 3.63 3.63
C ILE A 57 -10.83 2.19 4.07
N PHE A 58 -11.47 2.03 5.21
CA PHE A 58 -11.63 0.76 5.92
C PHE A 58 -13.09 0.35 6.04
N GLU A 59 -13.29 -0.95 6.23
CA GLU A 59 -14.55 -1.60 6.60
C GLU A 59 -14.26 -2.70 7.63
N ASP A 60 -15.30 -3.20 8.31
CA ASP A 60 -15.19 -4.21 9.38
C ASP A 60 -14.10 -3.88 10.42
N TYR A 61 -14.02 -2.60 10.78
CA TYR A 61 -12.97 -2.07 11.64
C TYR A 61 -13.13 -2.57 13.08
N THR A 62 -12.19 -3.41 13.52
CA THR A 62 -12.17 -3.98 14.86
C THR A 62 -10.87 -3.64 15.55
N ILE A 63 -10.95 -2.90 16.65
CA ILE A 63 -9.80 -2.52 17.47
C ILE A 63 -10.07 -2.84 18.94
N GLN A 64 -9.09 -3.48 19.59
CA GLN A 64 -9.11 -3.76 21.02
C GLN A 64 -7.69 -3.59 21.59
N SER A 65 -7.52 -2.55 22.39
CA SER A 65 -6.27 -2.22 23.08
C SER A 65 -6.45 -2.25 24.59
N ALA A 66 -5.35 -2.48 25.30
CA ALA A 66 -5.30 -2.32 26.76
C ALA A 66 -4.84 -0.90 27.16
N ALA A 67 -4.45 -0.08 26.18
CA ALA A 67 -4.06 1.31 26.40
C ALA A 67 -5.30 2.20 26.64
N PRO A 68 -5.12 3.38 27.24
CA PRO A 68 -6.20 4.37 27.37
C PRO A 68 -6.87 4.66 26.03
N ASP A 69 -8.18 4.94 26.10
CA ASP A 69 -9.02 5.31 24.95
C ASP A 69 -9.01 4.29 23.80
N ASN A 70 -8.78 3.00 24.10
CA ASN A 70 -8.74 1.92 23.11
C ASN A 70 -7.74 2.19 21.95
N THR A 71 -6.67 2.93 22.23
CA THR A 71 -5.72 3.38 21.22
C THR A 71 -4.62 2.34 20.94
N ILE A 72 -4.20 2.22 19.68
CA ILE A 72 -3.01 1.47 19.30
C ILE A 72 -2.09 2.41 18.53
N ASN A 73 -0.91 2.67 19.08
CA ASN A 73 0.12 3.47 18.44
C ASN A 73 1.21 2.57 17.89
N ILE A 74 1.53 2.72 16.61
CA ILE A 74 2.55 1.94 15.93
C ILE A 74 3.47 2.83 15.11
N GLU A 75 4.71 2.41 14.99
CA GLU A 75 5.63 2.91 14.00
C GLU A 75 5.63 1.95 12.80
N LEU A 76 5.32 2.50 11.63
CA LEU A 76 5.08 1.74 10.41
C LEU A 76 6.05 2.16 9.30
N PRO A 77 6.87 1.22 8.79
CA PRO A 77 7.61 1.43 7.55
C PRO A 77 6.66 1.57 6.36
N LEU A 78 6.69 2.73 5.70
CA LEU A 78 5.79 3.04 4.59
C LEU A 78 6.14 2.32 3.27
N PRO A 79 7.42 2.12 2.87
CA PRO A 79 7.74 1.47 1.60
C PRO A 79 7.22 0.01 1.48
N PRO A 80 7.38 -0.86 2.50
CA PRO A 80 6.78 -2.20 2.47
C PRO A 80 5.25 -2.17 2.39
N LEU A 81 4.60 -1.27 3.15
CA LEU A 81 3.15 -1.09 3.10
C LEU A 81 2.69 -0.67 1.71
N HIS A 82 3.34 0.34 1.12
CA HIS A 82 2.99 0.82 -0.21
C HIS A 82 3.14 -0.28 -1.26
N ARG A 83 4.24 -1.06 -1.20
CA ARG A 83 4.45 -2.21 -2.09
C ARG A 83 3.34 -3.26 -1.93
N ALA A 84 2.96 -3.57 -0.70
CA ALA A 84 1.90 -4.53 -0.41
C ALA A 84 0.54 -4.05 -0.94
N LEU A 85 0.19 -2.79 -0.71
CA LEU A 85 -1.02 -2.18 -1.26
C LEU A 85 -1.01 -2.13 -2.79
N LYS A 86 0.15 -1.88 -3.42
CA LYS A 86 0.28 -1.89 -4.88
C LYS A 86 -0.03 -3.27 -5.47
N SER A 87 0.35 -4.35 -4.80
CA SER A 87 -0.04 -5.71 -5.23
C SER A 87 -1.52 -6.02 -5.01
N ALA A 88 -2.19 -5.28 -4.14
CA ALA A 88 -3.60 -5.46 -3.83
C ALA A 88 -4.56 -4.65 -4.73
N ILE A 89 -4.05 -3.81 -5.64
CA ILE A 89 -4.90 -2.89 -6.45
C ILE A 89 -5.99 -3.62 -7.25
N ASN A 90 -5.70 -4.83 -7.74
CA ASN A 90 -6.63 -5.66 -8.51
C ASN A 90 -7.19 -6.84 -7.71
N ALA A 91 -7.06 -6.80 -6.37
CA ALA A 91 -7.55 -7.85 -5.50
C ALA A 91 -9.08 -7.81 -5.39
N SER A 92 -9.70 -8.97 -5.17
CA SER A 92 -11.11 -9.05 -4.82
C SER A 92 -11.36 -8.63 -3.37
N SER A 93 -10.41 -8.91 -2.47
CA SER A 93 -10.45 -8.41 -1.10
C SER A 93 -9.04 -8.22 -0.53
N ALA A 94 -8.92 -7.29 0.43
CA ALA A 94 -7.69 -7.05 1.15
C ALA A 94 -8.00 -6.79 2.62
N SER A 95 -7.36 -7.52 3.52
CA SER A 95 -7.56 -7.37 4.97
C SER A 95 -6.25 -7.16 5.69
N ILE A 96 -6.25 -6.28 6.68
CA ILE A 96 -5.09 -5.93 7.50
C ILE A 96 -5.35 -6.44 8.91
N ARG A 97 -4.34 -7.07 9.51
CA ARG A 97 -4.39 -7.55 10.89
C ARG A 97 -3.07 -7.29 11.60
N LEU A 98 -3.16 -6.89 12.86
CA LEU A 98 -2.02 -6.92 13.77
C LEU A 98 -1.82 -8.34 14.31
N THR A 99 -0.65 -8.92 14.08
CA THR A 99 -0.28 -10.24 14.56
C THR A 99 1.09 -10.21 15.23
N LYS A 100 1.46 -11.31 15.88
CA LYS A 100 2.77 -11.51 16.48
C LYS A 100 3.41 -12.73 15.85
N ARG A 101 4.53 -12.56 15.16
CA ARG A 101 5.26 -13.61 14.47
C ARG A 101 6.69 -13.67 15.02
N ASP A 102 7.11 -14.86 15.46
CA ASP A 102 8.45 -15.09 16.03
C ASP A 102 8.82 -14.11 17.16
N GLY A 103 7.84 -13.75 17.99
CA GLY A 103 8.03 -12.79 19.08
C GLY A 103 7.90 -11.31 18.68
N MET A 104 7.91 -10.99 17.38
CA MET A 104 7.86 -9.62 16.86
C MET A 104 6.44 -9.22 16.41
N PRO A 105 6.01 -7.97 16.68
CA PRO A 105 4.74 -7.46 16.17
C PRO A 105 4.84 -7.19 14.67
N VAL A 106 3.88 -7.70 13.90
CA VAL A 106 3.81 -7.52 12.45
C VAL A 106 2.41 -7.08 12.03
N LEU A 107 2.36 -6.20 11.03
CA LEU A 107 1.14 -5.84 10.33
C LEU A 107 1.01 -6.74 9.11
N SER A 108 0.08 -7.69 9.17
CA SER A 108 -0.14 -8.69 8.13
C SER A 108 -1.26 -8.23 7.19
N LEU A 109 -0.92 -8.04 5.91
CA LEU A 109 -1.88 -7.75 4.84
C LEU A 109 -2.16 -9.05 4.08
N THR A 110 -3.39 -9.55 4.16
CA THR A 110 -3.86 -10.69 3.36
C THR A 110 -4.67 -10.16 2.18
N VAL A 111 -4.25 -10.52 0.99
CA VAL A 111 -4.83 -10.13 -0.30
C VAL A 111 -5.39 -11.37 -0.97
N ILE A 112 -6.65 -11.33 -1.38
CA ILE A 112 -7.29 -12.40 -2.15
C ILE A 112 -7.56 -11.85 -3.55
N THR A 113 -7.12 -12.59 -4.57
CA THR A 113 -7.32 -12.23 -5.97
C THR A 113 -7.92 -13.42 -6.70
N ASN A 114 -9.05 -13.23 -7.39
CA ASN A 114 -9.58 -14.29 -8.24
C ASN A 114 -8.77 -14.36 -9.54
N THR A 115 -8.13 -15.51 -9.80
CA THR A 115 -7.36 -15.71 -11.03
C THR A 115 -8.24 -16.40 -12.07
N MET A 116 -8.85 -15.60 -12.96
CA MET A 116 -9.38 -16.14 -14.21
C MET A 116 -8.19 -16.44 -15.12
N MET A 117 -7.72 -17.68 -15.10
CA MET A 117 -6.71 -18.15 -16.05
C MET A 117 -7.35 -18.15 -17.45
N HIS A 118 -7.08 -17.12 -18.23
CA HIS A 118 -7.35 -17.14 -19.67
C HIS A 118 -6.35 -18.12 -20.28
N GLY A 119 -6.76 -19.39 -20.39
CA GLY A 119 -5.95 -20.45 -20.98
C GLY A 119 -5.60 -20.09 -22.42
N LYS A 120 -4.43 -19.50 -22.64
CA LYS A 120 -3.72 -19.62 -23.91
C LYS A 120 -3.26 -21.08 -23.98
N SER A 121 -4.15 -21.94 -24.47
CA SER A 121 -3.78 -23.25 -25.00
C SER A 121 -2.82 -23.00 -26.16
N ALA A 122 -1.52 -23.05 -25.87
CA ALA A 122 -0.52 -23.20 -26.90
C ALA A 122 -0.77 -24.58 -27.52
N ASN A 123 -1.43 -24.58 -28.68
CA ASN A 123 -1.48 -25.71 -29.59
C ASN A 123 -0.05 -26.04 -30.02
N PHE A 124 0.66 -26.81 -29.20
CA PHE A 124 1.89 -27.48 -29.60
C PHE A 124 1.48 -28.77 -30.32
N PHE A 125 0.91 -28.62 -31.52
CA PHE A 125 0.74 -29.73 -32.45
C PHE A 125 2.12 -30.03 -33.07
N GLY A 126 2.88 -30.87 -32.36
CA GLY A 126 3.86 -31.74 -32.99
C GLY A 126 3.18 -33.05 -33.34
N GLY A 127 3.16 -33.44 -34.62
CA GLY A 127 2.60 -34.71 -35.04
C GLY A 127 2.44 -34.83 -36.55
N GLU A 128 3.55 -34.95 -37.27
CA GLU A 128 3.59 -35.42 -38.65
C GLU A 128 3.99 -36.91 -38.64
N GLY A 129 3.12 -37.76 -39.19
CA GLY A 129 3.44 -39.14 -39.59
C GLY A 129 3.06 -40.25 -38.61
N GLY A 130 2.03 -41.04 -38.95
CA GLY A 130 1.80 -42.34 -38.31
C GLY A 130 0.40 -42.92 -38.53
N GLN A 131 0.24 -43.67 -39.63
CA GLN A 131 -0.67 -44.82 -39.82
C GLN A 131 -2.08 -44.78 -39.18
N ALA A 132 -3.12 -44.63 -40.00
CA ALA A 132 -4.51 -44.85 -39.58
C ALA A 132 -4.77 -46.36 -39.36
N ASP A 133 -5.07 -46.73 -38.12
CA ASP A 133 -5.47 -48.08 -37.73
C ASP A 133 -7.01 -48.22 -37.87
N PRO A 134 -7.56 -49.13 -38.71
CA PRO A 134 -9.00 -49.15 -39.04
C PRO A 134 -9.89 -49.96 -38.08
N PHE A 135 -9.41 -50.36 -36.90
CA PHE A 135 -10.15 -51.20 -35.93
C PHE A 135 -10.18 -50.66 -34.49
N GLY A 136 -10.09 -49.33 -34.30
CA GLY A 136 -10.22 -48.69 -32.99
C GLY A 136 -11.67 -48.41 -32.60
N GLU A 137 -12.41 -49.43 -32.17
CA GLU A 137 -13.74 -49.29 -31.58
C GLU A 137 -13.69 -48.51 -30.24
N GLY A 138 -14.28 -47.32 -30.23
CA GLY A 138 -15.36 -47.05 -29.27
C GLY A 138 -15.06 -46.90 -27.78
N PHE A 139 -13.91 -46.40 -27.34
CA PHE A 139 -13.78 -45.79 -26.00
C PHE A 139 -13.39 -44.32 -26.12
N ARG A 140 -14.39 -43.47 -26.44
CA ARG A 140 -14.32 -42.05 -26.13
C ARG A 140 -14.46 -41.94 -24.61
N GLU A 141 -13.34 -41.96 -23.91
CA GLU A 141 -13.27 -41.54 -22.52
C GLU A 141 -13.71 -40.08 -22.48
N GLU A 142 -15.01 -39.88 -22.26
CA GLU A 142 -15.61 -38.58 -21.99
C GLU A 142 -15.02 -38.10 -20.67
N SER A 143 -13.91 -37.38 -20.79
CA SER A 143 -13.24 -36.71 -19.68
C SER A 143 -14.20 -35.67 -19.11
N LEU A 144 -15.00 -36.11 -18.14
CA LEU A 144 -15.87 -35.31 -17.28
C LEU A 144 -15.09 -34.29 -16.42
N ASP A 145 -13.78 -34.14 -16.65
CA ASP A 145 -12.89 -33.19 -15.95
C ASP A 145 -12.84 -31.79 -16.58
N ALA A 146 -13.46 -31.57 -17.74
CA ALA A 146 -13.43 -30.27 -18.42
C ALA A 146 -14.32 -29.18 -17.77
N ASN A 147 -15.16 -29.55 -16.79
CA ASN A 147 -16.06 -28.62 -16.09
C ASN A 147 -15.54 -28.09 -14.76
N MET A 148 -14.38 -28.53 -14.27
CA MET A 148 -13.67 -27.84 -13.19
C MET A 148 -12.73 -26.78 -13.76
N ARG A 149 -13.29 -25.76 -14.45
CA ARG A 149 -12.62 -24.46 -14.55
C ARG A 149 -12.58 -23.88 -13.15
N ARG A 150 -11.61 -24.34 -12.34
CA ARG A 150 -11.40 -23.87 -10.97
C ARG A 150 -11.14 -22.37 -11.06
N ASP A 151 -12.12 -21.56 -10.65
CA ASP A 151 -11.85 -20.24 -10.11
C ASP A 151 -10.79 -20.45 -9.02
N ARG A 152 -9.52 -20.23 -9.37
CA ARG A 152 -8.41 -20.36 -8.45
C ARG A 152 -8.27 -19.01 -7.78
N GLU A 153 -8.72 -18.93 -6.54
CA GLU A 153 -8.41 -17.81 -5.67
C GLU A 153 -6.93 -17.90 -5.25
N ALA A 154 -6.16 -16.86 -5.57
CA ALA A 154 -4.80 -16.69 -5.09
C ALA A 154 -4.84 -15.86 -3.81
N ILE A 155 -4.33 -16.42 -2.70
CA ILE A 155 -4.23 -15.73 -1.41
C ILE A 155 -2.75 -15.39 -1.17
N VAL A 156 -2.45 -14.11 -1.02
CA VAL A 156 -1.10 -13.59 -0.76
C VAL A 156 -1.11 -12.88 0.58
N THR A 157 -0.26 -13.31 1.51
CA THR A 157 -0.08 -12.64 2.80
C THR A 157 1.28 -11.98 2.86
N GLN A 158 1.31 -10.70 3.21
CA GLN A 158 2.52 -9.89 3.33
C GLN A 158 2.64 -9.34 4.74
N ASP A 159 3.69 -9.75 5.42
CA ASP A 159 3.96 -9.33 6.80
C ASP A 159 4.93 -8.15 6.80
N ILE A 160 4.52 -7.05 7.43
CA ILE A 160 5.31 -5.84 7.57
C ILE A 160 5.72 -5.74 9.04
N PRO A 161 7.02 -5.80 9.38
CA PRO A 161 7.46 -5.61 10.75
C PRO A 161 7.14 -4.18 11.20
N ILE A 162 6.62 -4.04 12.43
CA ILE A 162 6.28 -2.76 13.03
C ILE A 162 6.86 -2.65 14.43
N ARG A 163 6.82 -1.45 15.00
CA ARG A 163 7.11 -1.23 16.43
C ARG A 163 5.84 -0.75 17.13
N ILE A 164 5.48 -1.39 18.23
CA ILE A 164 4.39 -0.91 19.09
C ILE A 164 4.95 0.18 20.00
N LEU A 165 4.26 1.31 20.08
CA LEU A 165 4.64 2.46 20.87
C LEU A 165 3.80 2.54 22.16
N THR A 166 4.43 2.89 23.27
CA THR A 166 3.75 3.13 24.56
C THR A 166 3.14 4.53 24.57
N ALA A 167 2.18 4.77 25.46
CA ALA A 167 1.54 6.09 25.63
C ALA A 167 2.58 7.20 25.87
N ASP A 168 3.57 6.95 26.73
CA ASP A 168 4.63 7.92 27.07
C ASP A 168 5.46 8.31 25.84
N SER A 169 5.75 7.35 24.96
CA SER A 169 6.52 7.61 23.75
C SER A 169 5.79 8.46 22.71
N VAL A 170 4.46 8.55 22.82
CA VAL A 170 3.61 9.31 21.89
C VAL A 170 3.04 10.59 22.47
N GLU A 171 3.33 10.91 23.73
CA GLU A 171 2.79 12.09 24.42
C GLU A 171 3.16 13.41 23.69
N GLY A 172 4.37 13.48 23.12
CA GLY A 172 4.82 14.62 22.33
C GLY A 172 4.27 14.67 20.89
N ILE A 173 3.58 13.63 20.43
CA ILE A 173 3.08 13.50 19.06
C ILE A 173 1.61 13.93 19.05
N HIS A 174 1.38 15.23 18.95
CA HIS A 174 0.05 15.80 18.85
C HIS A 174 -0.13 16.61 17.58
N GLU A 175 -1.38 16.96 17.30
CA GLU A 175 -1.73 17.81 16.17
C GLU A 175 -0.96 19.12 16.24
N PRO A 176 -0.27 19.53 15.15
CA PRO A 176 0.44 20.81 15.11
C PRO A 176 -0.54 21.95 15.30
N ARG A 177 -0.30 22.81 16.30
CA ARG A 177 -1.02 24.07 16.43
C ARG A 177 -0.40 25.08 15.48
N VAL A 178 -1.12 25.40 14.41
CA VAL A 178 -0.69 26.39 13.42
C VAL A 178 -1.32 27.74 13.76
N ARG A 179 -0.57 28.82 13.54
CA ARG A 179 -1.09 30.19 13.67
C ARG A 179 -2.08 30.48 12.53
N ASP A 180 -3.03 31.38 12.77
CA ASP A 180 -3.84 31.95 11.70
C ASP A 180 -2.95 32.57 10.62
N PRO A 181 -3.17 32.22 9.33
CA PRO A 181 -2.35 32.75 8.24
C PRO A 181 -2.72 34.20 7.93
N ASP A 182 -1.72 35.02 7.57
CA ASP A 182 -1.94 36.41 7.15
C ASP A 182 -2.64 36.50 5.78
N ALA A 183 -2.53 35.45 4.96
CA ALA A 183 -3.15 35.36 3.65
C ALA A 183 -3.62 33.94 3.34
N HIS A 184 -4.81 33.82 2.75
CA HIS A 184 -5.35 32.58 2.23
C HIS A 184 -5.32 32.61 0.69
N ILE A 185 -4.57 31.70 0.07
CA ILE A 185 -4.49 31.61 -1.39
C ILE A 185 -5.01 30.24 -1.82
N MET A 186 -5.97 30.24 -2.74
CA MET A 186 -6.42 29.02 -3.39
C MET A 186 -5.41 28.65 -4.47
N LEU A 187 -4.78 27.49 -4.32
CA LEU A 187 -3.83 27.00 -5.30
C LEU A 187 -4.55 26.64 -6.61
N PRO A 188 -3.92 26.89 -7.77
CA PRO A 188 -4.40 26.37 -9.05
C PRO A 188 -4.23 24.84 -9.09
N SER A 189 -4.53 24.23 -10.25
CA SER A 189 -4.35 22.79 -10.42
C SER A 189 -2.96 22.32 -9.97
N LEU A 190 -2.93 21.41 -9.00
CA LEU A 190 -1.69 20.88 -8.43
C LEU A 190 -0.83 20.14 -9.48
N ILE A 191 -1.46 19.65 -10.56
CA ILE A 191 -0.74 19.04 -11.70
C ILE A 191 0.07 20.10 -12.44
N GLN A 192 -0.51 21.28 -12.68
CA GLN A 192 0.19 22.40 -13.31
C GLN A 192 1.30 22.92 -12.40
N LEU A 193 0.99 23.09 -11.11
CA LEU A 193 1.95 23.56 -10.12
C LEU A 193 3.16 22.61 -10.01
N LYS A 194 2.93 21.29 -10.01
CA LYS A 194 3.98 20.28 -10.07
C LYS A 194 4.87 20.46 -11.30
N ALA A 195 4.29 20.55 -12.50
CA ALA A 195 5.05 20.68 -13.74
C ALA A 195 5.91 21.96 -13.77
N ILE A 196 5.40 23.06 -13.20
CA ILE A 196 6.14 24.31 -13.06
C ILE A 196 7.27 24.15 -12.04
N SER A 197 6.97 23.62 -10.85
CA SER A 197 7.95 23.39 -9.78
C SER A 197 9.12 22.51 -10.25
N GLU A 198 8.86 21.42 -10.97
CA GLU A 198 9.90 20.54 -11.52
C GLU A 198 10.85 21.27 -12.48
N ARG A 199 10.35 22.22 -13.30
CA ARG A 199 11.19 23.04 -14.17
C ARG A 199 12.08 23.98 -13.36
N PHE A 200 11.53 24.63 -12.34
CA PHE A 200 12.32 25.50 -11.45
C PHE A 200 13.38 24.73 -10.67
N THR A 201 13.05 23.55 -10.15
CA THR A 201 14.01 22.68 -9.47
C THR A 201 15.17 22.30 -10.40
N LYS A 202 14.89 21.95 -11.67
CA LYS A 202 15.93 21.66 -12.65
C LYS A 202 16.83 22.86 -12.93
N LEU A 203 16.25 24.05 -13.08
CA LEU A 203 17.01 25.29 -13.30
C LEU A 203 17.89 25.63 -12.09
N ALA A 204 17.36 25.52 -10.87
CA ALA A 204 18.10 25.77 -9.64
C ALA A 204 19.26 24.78 -9.45
N MET A 205 19.07 23.52 -9.81
CA MET A 205 20.15 22.53 -9.79
C MET A 205 21.23 22.85 -10.84
N ALA A 206 20.84 23.26 -12.05
CA ALA A 206 21.80 23.62 -13.09
C ALA A 206 22.71 24.81 -12.70
N THR A 207 22.17 25.81 -12.00
CA THR A 207 22.96 26.95 -11.52
C THR A 207 23.89 26.59 -10.36
N ALA A 208 23.48 25.67 -9.48
CA ALA A 208 24.32 25.20 -8.37
C ALA A 208 25.59 24.47 -8.82
N PHE A 209 25.55 23.75 -9.95
CA PHE A 209 26.72 23.03 -10.50
C PHE A 209 27.57 23.87 -11.47
N GLY A 210 27.05 25.00 -11.97
CA GLY A 210 27.76 25.89 -12.91
C GLY A 210 28.68 26.93 -12.24
N GLY A 211 28.57 27.13 -10.93
CA GLY A 211 29.25 28.21 -10.19
C GLY A 211 30.73 28.00 -9.87
N THR A 212 31.34 26.84 -10.14
CA THR A 212 32.74 26.53 -9.77
C THR A 212 33.75 26.65 -10.91
N ARG A 213 33.36 27.19 -12.08
CA ARG A 213 34.22 27.29 -13.27
C ARG A 213 34.47 28.71 -13.79
N ALA A 214 34.59 29.69 -12.90
CA ALA A 214 35.11 31.00 -13.30
C ALA A 214 36.00 31.60 -12.21
N VAL A 215 37.14 32.12 -12.67
CA VAL A 215 38.15 32.92 -11.95
C VAL A 215 39.29 32.14 -11.27
N SER A 216 40.25 31.71 -12.09
CA SER A 216 41.68 31.89 -11.79
C SER A 216 42.31 32.57 -13.01
N GLY A 217 42.37 33.90 -12.96
CA GLY A 217 43.22 34.71 -13.84
C GLY A 217 44.59 34.92 -13.21
#